data_AF-K1T5F8-F1
#
_entry.id   AF-K1T5F8-F1
#
_cell.length_a   1.000
_cell.length_b   1.000
_cell.length_c   1.000
_cell.angle_alpha   90.00
_cell.angle_beta   90.00
_cell.angle_gamma   90.00
#
_symmetry.space_group_name_H-M   'P 1'
#
loop_
_entity.id
_entity.type
_entity.pdbx_description
1 polymer ?
#
loop_
_entity_poly.entity_id
_entity_poly.type
_entity_poly.pdbx_seq_one_letter_code
_entity_poly.pdbx_strand_id
1 'polypeptide(L)'
;MKRIQYIINALFGALLLLSWGCTGDFDEINRNPSEATDEELQRENYKIGTNIRGLQNLVIPVQEHRYQFNESLTGNAFAGYMGETPDGWKEKFSTFNPSADWLKWPFVIVMQEAYPYFRGVINNTDDEVAIALAKLFRV
;
A
#
# COMPACT_ATOMS: atom_id res chain seq x y z
N MET A 1 -37.91 8.15 47.64
CA MET A 1 -36.56 7.82 47.12
C MET A 1 -36.59 6.78 45.99
N LYS A 2 -37.07 5.54 46.19
CA LYS A 2 -37.10 4.51 45.12
C LYS A 2 -37.83 4.91 43.83
N ARG A 3 -38.99 5.59 43.93
CA ARG A 3 -39.73 6.12 42.76
C ARG A 3 -38.93 7.13 41.92
N ILE A 4 -38.18 8.02 42.57
CA ILE A 4 -37.34 9.01 41.90
C ILE A 4 -36.17 8.32 41.17
N GLN A 5 -35.58 7.29 41.80
CA GLN A 5 -34.54 6.48 41.17
C GLN A 5 -35.02 5.76 39.89
N TYR A 6 -36.24 5.21 39.90
CA TYR A 6 -36.80 4.56 38.70
C TYR A 6 -37.05 5.56 37.56
N ILE A 7 -37.49 6.79 37.88
CA ILE A 7 -37.68 7.84 36.88
C ILE A 7 -36.34 8.28 36.27
N ILE A 8 -35.31 8.46 37.09
CA ILE A 8 -33.96 8.80 36.62
C ILE A 8 -33.41 7.70 35.72
N ASN A 9 -33.53 6.42 36.12
CA ASN A 9 -33.06 5.30 35.32
C ASN A 9 -33.84 5.17 33.98
N ALA A 10 -35.14 5.43 33.98
CA ALA A 10 -35.95 5.43 32.76
C ALA A 10 -35.56 6.58 31.80
N LEU A 11 -35.32 7.77 32.33
CA LEU A 11 -34.84 8.92 31.54
C LEU A 11 -33.46 8.66 30.95
N PHE A 12 -32.55 8.05 31.72
CA PHE A 12 -31.21 7.71 31.23
C PHE A 12 -31.26 6.62 30.15
N GLY A 13 -32.12 5.60 30.31
CA GLY A 13 -32.35 4.58 29.28
C GLY A 13 -32.95 5.15 28.00
N ALA A 14 -33.91 6.08 28.11
CA ALA A 14 -34.49 6.77 26.96
C ALA A 14 -33.44 7.63 26.22
N LEU A 15 -32.55 8.31 26.95
CA LEU A 15 -31.48 9.12 26.36
C LEU A 15 -30.48 8.26 25.56
N LEU A 16 -30.13 7.08 26.08
CA LEU A 16 -29.24 6.14 25.39
C LEU A 16 -29.87 5.59 24.10
N LEU A 17 -31.17 5.28 24.11
CA LEU A 17 -31.90 4.82 22.92
C LEU A 17 -32.01 5.93 21.85
N LEU A 18 -32.23 7.18 22.28
CA LEU A 18 -32.24 8.34 21.37
C LEU A 18 -30.84 8.60 20.76
N SER A 19 -29.76 8.36 21.51
CA SER A 19 -28.40 8.52 20.97
C SER A 19 -28.00 7.47 19.93
N TRP A 20 -28.61 6.28 19.95
CA TRP A 20 -28.32 5.22 18.98
C TRP A 20 -29.01 5.47 17.62
N GLY A 21 -30.18 6.13 17.62
CA GLY A 21 -30.90 6.46 16.39
C GLY A 21 -30.29 7.60 15.56
N CYS A 22 -29.55 8.52 16.18
CA CYS A 22 -29.04 9.72 15.52
C CYS A 22 -27.67 9.57 14.85
N THR A 23 -27.02 8.41 14.96
CA THR A 23 -25.68 8.16 14.37
C THR A 23 -25.69 7.10 13.27
N GLY A 24 -26.85 6.52 12.93
CA GLY A 24 -26.95 5.41 11.96
C GLY A 24 -26.44 5.78 10.57
N ASP A 25 -26.73 6.99 10.10
CA ASP A 25 -26.37 7.47 8.75
C ASP A 25 -25.19 8.44 8.78
N PHE A 26 -24.42 8.49 9.89
CA PHE A 26 -23.34 9.47 10.05
C PHE A 26 -22.31 9.37 8.92
N ASP A 27 -21.91 8.15 8.56
CA ASP A 27 -20.93 7.93 7.50
C ASP A 27 -21.45 8.33 6.13
N GLU A 28 -22.74 8.11 5.83
CA GLU A 28 -23.35 8.50 4.56
C GLU A 28 -23.52 10.02 4.46
N ILE A 29 -23.98 10.68 5.53
CA ILE A 29 -24.20 12.14 5.58
C ILE A 29 -22.89 12.92 5.49
N ASN A 30 -21.81 12.43 6.13
CA ASN A 30 -20.51 13.11 6.15
C ASN A 30 -19.61 12.71 4.98
N ARG A 31 -20.10 11.85 4.09
CA ARG A 31 -19.36 11.44 2.93
C ARG A 31 -19.36 12.52 1.86
N ASN A 32 -18.22 12.68 1.19
CA ASN A 32 -18.17 13.49 -0.02
C ASN A 32 -19.00 12.82 -1.12
N PRO A 33 -20.05 13.47 -1.68
CA PRO A 33 -20.89 12.87 -2.72
C PRO A 33 -20.13 12.53 -4.02
N SER A 34 -18.92 13.09 -4.22
CA SER A 34 -18.06 12.80 -5.37
C SER A 34 -16.99 11.74 -5.11
N GLU A 35 -16.90 11.21 -3.88
CA GLU A 35 -15.93 10.17 -3.52
C GLU A 35 -16.45 8.79 -3.93
N ALA A 36 -15.60 7.98 -4.56
CA ALA A 36 -15.94 6.63 -4.98
C ALA A 36 -16.19 5.70 -3.78
N THR A 37 -17.17 4.80 -3.86
CA THR A 37 -17.43 3.82 -2.80
C THR A 37 -16.40 2.70 -2.83
N ASP A 38 -16.26 1.97 -1.73
CA ASP A 38 -15.43 0.78 -1.74
C ASP A 38 -15.92 -0.24 -2.78
N GLU A 39 -17.23 -0.39 -2.95
CA GLU A 39 -17.83 -1.24 -3.98
C GLU A 39 -17.54 -0.72 -5.39
N GLU A 40 -17.61 0.59 -5.61
CA GLU A 40 -17.25 1.21 -6.89
C GLU A 40 -15.76 1.02 -7.22
N LEU A 41 -14.89 1.10 -6.22
CA LEU A 41 -13.46 0.84 -6.38
C LEU A 41 -13.14 -0.64 -6.60
N GLN A 42 -14.03 -1.57 -6.25
CA GLN A 42 -13.89 -2.99 -6.58
C GLN A 42 -14.44 -3.33 -7.98
N ARG A 43 -15.24 -2.44 -8.59
CA ARG A 43 -15.83 -2.68 -9.90
C ARG A 43 -14.75 -2.87 -10.96
N GLU A 44 -15.01 -3.79 -11.89
CA GLU A 44 -14.13 -4.06 -13.05
C GLU A 44 -12.67 -4.30 -12.66
N ASN A 45 -12.45 -4.96 -11.52
CA ASN A 45 -11.11 -5.26 -11.00
C ASN A 45 -10.23 -4.01 -10.82
N TYR A 46 -10.80 -2.82 -10.56
CA TYR A 46 -10.01 -1.60 -10.48
C TYR A 46 -8.89 -1.67 -9.42
N LYS A 47 -9.20 -2.10 -8.18
CA LYS A 47 -8.18 -2.34 -7.13
C LYS A 47 -7.20 -3.47 -7.51
N ILE A 48 -7.70 -4.59 -8.04
CA ILE A 48 -6.86 -5.75 -8.41
C ILE A 48 -5.89 -5.39 -9.54
N GLY A 49 -6.38 -4.78 -10.63
CA GLY A 49 -5.57 -4.31 -11.74
C GLY A 49 -4.54 -3.26 -11.32
N THR A 50 -4.90 -2.37 -10.39
CA THR A 50 -3.94 -1.41 -9.81
C THR A 50 -2.81 -2.12 -9.07
N ASN A 51 -3.10 -3.13 -8.25
CA ASN A 51 -2.09 -3.90 -7.53
C ASN A 51 -1.20 -4.72 -8.49
N ILE A 52 -1.79 -5.34 -9.51
CA ILE A 52 -1.05 -6.07 -10.56
C ILE A 52 -0.09 -5.13 -11.30
N ARG A 53 -0.55 -3.93 -11.66
CA ARG A 53 0.30 -2.91 -12.31
C ARG A 53 1.41 -2.43 -11.38
N GLY A 54 1.11 -2.29 -10.09
CA GLY A 54 2.11 -2.01 -9.05
C GLY A 54 3.22 -3.07 -9.02
N LEU A 55 2.86 -4.36 -9.01
CA LEU A 55 3.82 -5.46 -9.08
C LEU A 55 4.65 -5.45 -10.37
N GLN A 56 4.00 -5.28 -11.53
CA GLN A 56 4.67 -5.23 -12.82
C GLN A 56 5.74 -4.13 -12.85
N ASN A 57 5.43 -2.96 -12.29
CA ASN A 57 6.33 -1.81 -12.24
C ASN A 57 7.55 -2.01 -11.33
N LEU A 58 7.60 -3.08 -10.54
CA LEU A 58 8.72 -3.42 -9.65
C LEU A 58 9.64 -4.51 -10.23
N VAL A 59 9.24 -5.19 -11.32
CA VAL A 59 10.08 -6.19 -12.02
C VAL A 59 11.33 -5.52 -12.59
N ILE A 60 11.13 -4.44 -13.36
CA ILE A 60 12.17 -3.47 -13.70
C ILE A 60 11.63 -2.12 -13.23
N PRO A 61 12.16 -1.54 -12.14
CA PRO A 61 11.61 -0.33 -11.56
C PRO A 61 11.53 0.82 -12.56
N VAL A 62 10.33 1.31 -12.84
CA VAL A 62 10.13 2.41 -13.80
C VAL A 62 10.37 3.80 -13.19
N GLN A 63 10.34 3.91 -11.86
CA GLN A 63 10.60 5.17 -11.18
C GLN A 63 12.11 5.46 -11.12
N GLU A 64 12.49 6.70 -11.43
CA GLU A 64 13.86 7.11 -11.70
C GLU A 64 14.83 6.79 -10.56
N HIS A 65 14.47 7.12 -9.32
CA HIS A 65 15.36 6.90 -8.19
C HIS A 65 15.48 5.41 -7.83
N ARG A 66 14.44 4.60 -8.08
CA ARG A 66 14.49 3.14 -7.89
C ARG A 66 15.35 2.48 -8.95
N TYR A 67 15.14 2.85 -10.21
CA TYR A 67 15.96 2.36 -11.32
C TYR A 67 17.43 2.71 -11.12
N GLN A 68 17.71 3.94 -10.65
CA GLN A 68 19.04 4.40 -10.34
C GLN A 68 19.75 3.46 -9.35
N PHE A 69 19.13 3.16 -8.21
CA PHE A 69 19.77 2.32 -7.20
C PHE A 69 19.81 0.84 -7.55
N ASN A 70 18.72 0.28 -8.09
CA ASN A 70 18.61 -1.17 -8.31
C ASN A 70 19.36 -1.62 -9.56
N GLU A 71 19.20 -0.88 -10.66
CA GLU A 71 19.76 -1.27 -11.95
C GLU A 71 21.06 -0.51 -12.23
N SER A 72 21.00 0.82 -12.33
CA SER A 72 22.11 1.64 -12.84
C SER A 72 23.36 1.57 -11.95
N LEU A 73 23.21 1.85 -10.65
CA LEU A 73 24.33 1.95 -9.71
C LEU A 73 24.73 0.61 -9.10
N THR A 74 23.89 -0.42 -9.18
CA THR A 74 24.17 -1.75 -8.60
C THR A 74 24.39 -2.78 -9.70
N GLY A 75 23.32 -3.28 -10.33
CA GLY A 75 23.39 -4.37 -11.30
C GLY A 75 24.31 -4.05 -12.48
N ASN A 76 24.10 -2.91 -13.14
CA ASN A 76 24.86 -2.48 -14.32
C ASN A 76 26.31 -2.11 -13.97
N ALA A 77 26.56 -1.54 -12.80
CA ALA A 77 27.90 -1.25 -12.32
C ALA A 77 28.72 -2.54 -12.12
N PHE A 78 28.14 -3.54 -11.47
CA PHE A 78 28.80 -4.83 -11.28
C PHE A 78 28.90 -5.66 -12.57
N ALA A 79 27.95 -5.51 -13.48
CA ALA A 79 27.96 -6.18 -14.79
C ALA A 79 28.90 -5.51 -15.82
N GLY A 80 29.41 -4.31 -15.53
CA GLY A 80 30.28 -3.56 -16.44
C GLY A 80 29.56 -2.88 -17.60
N TYR A 81 28.24 -2.73 -17.53
CA TYR A 81 27.44 -2.04 -18.56
C TYR A 81 27.36 -0.52 -18.36
N MET A 82 27.41 -0.07 -17.11
CA MET A 82 27.34 1.36 -16.77
C MET A 82 28.36 1.70 -15.69
N GLY A 83 28.77 2.97 -15.65
CA GLY A 83 29.58 3.53 -14.58
C GLY A 83 29.06 4.90 -14.20
N GLU A 84 29.05 5.20 -12.92
CA GLU A 84 28.67 6.51 -12.41
C GLU A 84 29.70 7.59 -12.79
N THR A 85 29.22 8.73 -13.26
CA THR A 85 30.02 9.91 -13.60
C THR A 85 30.10 11.00 -12.51
N PRO A 86 29.18 11.08 -11.52
CA PRO A 86 29.31 12.06 -10.44
C PRO A 86 30.56 11.81 -9.57
N ASP A 87 31.41 12.84 -9.46
CA ASP A 87 32.69 12.78 -8.74
C ASP A 87 32.54 12.95 -7.20
N GLY A 88 31.36 13.35 -6.73
CA GLY A 88 31.11 13.65 -5.32
C GLY A 88 30.72 12.45 -4.44
N TRP A 89 30.41 11.29 -5.02
CA TRP A 89 29.93 10.12 -4.29
C TRP A 89 31.09 9.24 -3.81
N LYS A 90 31.33 9.24 -2.50
CA LYS A 90 32.43 8.49 -1.86
C LYS A 90 32.06 7.05 -1.49
N GLU A 91 30.80 6.82 -1.13
CA GLU A 91 30.28 5.52 -0.70
C GLU A 91 29.32 5.00 -1.78
N LYS A 92 29.74 3.98 -2.52
CA LYS A 92 28.99 3.48 -3.68
C LYS A 92 29.24 1.99 -3.95
N PHE A 93 28.32 1.39 -4.68
CA PHE A 93 28.35 -0.04 -5.01
C PHE A 93 29.56 -0.41 -5.87
N SER A 94 29.86 0.37 -6.91
CA SER A 94 30.98 0.14 -7.84
C SER A 94 32.35 0.05 -7.17
N THR A 95 32.52 0.68 -6.01
CA THR A 95 33.75 0.64 -5.18
C THR A 95 33.62 -0.23 -3.94
N PHE A 96 32.59 -1.08 -3.89
CA PHE A 96 32.35 -2.06 -2.82
C PHE A 96 32.23 -1.46 -1.41
N ASN A 97 31.83 -0.18 -1.30
CA ASN A 97 31.64 0.52 -0.02
C ASN A 97 30.32 1.33 0.03
N PRO A 98 29.17 0.78 -0.40
CA PRO A 98 27.91 1.51 -0.33
C PRO A 98 27.54 1.82 1.14
N SER A 99 26.89 2.97 1.36
CA SER A 99 26.38 3.32 2.68
C SER A 99 25.23 2.40 3.11
N ALA A 100 24.91 2.38 4.41
CA ALA A 100 23.80 1.59 4.94
C ALA A 100 22.44 1.96 4.32
N ASP A 101 22.25 3.22 3.93
CA ASP A 101 21.03 3.64 3.24
C ASP A 101 20.99 3.16 1.79
N TRP A 102 22.13 3.14 1.10
CA TRP A 102 22.20 2.61 -0.26
C TRP A 102 21.90 1.10 -0.29
N LEU A 103 22.42 0.35 0.69
CA LEU A 103 22.19 -1.10 0.83
C LEU A 103 20.71 -1.48 1.02
N LYS A 104 19.84 -0.56 1.45
CA LYS A 104 18.41 -0.85 1.62
C LYS A 104 17.68 -0.98 0.27
N TRP A 105 18.10 -0.24 -0.75
CA TRP A 105 17.39 -0.18 -2.04
C TRP A 105 17.19 -1.53 -2.72
N PRO A 106 18.24 -2.35 -2.95
CA PRO A 106 18.09 -3.60 -3.70
C PRO A 106 17.34 -4.71 -2.94
N PHE A 107 17.06 -4.55 -1.64
CA PHE A 107 16.41 -5.59 -0.83
C PHE A 107 15.27 -5.05 0.02
N VAL A 108 15.57 -4.22 1.02
CA VAL A 108 14.57 -3.74 2.00
C VAL A 108 13.44 -3.00 1.31
N ILE A 109 13.76 -2.06 0.41
CA ILE A 109 12.75 -1.25 -0.29
C ILE A 109 11.92 -2.12 -1.24
N VAL A 110 12.56 -3.00 -2.02
CA VAL A 110 11.86 -3.94 -2.90
C VAL A 110 10.85 -4.81 -2.12
N MET A 111 11.27 -5.36 -0.98
CA MET A 111 10.40 -6.19 -0.13
C MET A 111 9.25 -5.38 0.49
N GLN A 112 9.53 -4.14 0.92
CA GLN A 112 8.52 -3.26 1.51
C GLN A 112 7.46 -2.83 0.49
N GLU A 113 7.82 -2.65 -0.77
CA GLU A 113 6.91 -2.18 -1.80
C GLU A 113 6.16 -3.32 -2.51
N ALA A 114 6.83 -4.44 -2.80
CA ALA A 114 6.20 -5.55 -3.55
C ALA A 114 5.12 -6.28 -2.75
N TYR A 115 5.34 -6.52 -1.45
CA TYR A 115 4.44 -7.33 -0.65
C TYR A 115 3.06 -6.71 -0.37
N PRO A 116 2.93 -5.38 -0.15
CA PRO A 116 1.61 -4.73 -0.10
C PRO A 116 0.79 -4.97 -1.37
N TYR A 117 1.37 -4.78 -2.56
CA TYR A 117 0.67 -5.05 -3.81
C TYR A 117 0.33 -6.53 -3.98
N PHE A 118 1.28 -7.42 -3.68
CA PHE A 118 1.09 -8.88 -3.76
C PHE A 118 -0.08 -9.33 -2.87
N ARG A 119 -0.06 -8.94 -1.59
CA ARG A 119 -1.15 -9.21 -0.63
C ARG A 119 -2.45 -8.54 -1.06
N GLY A 120 -2.36 -7.37 -1.67
CA GLY A 120 -3.49 -6.65 -2.28
C GLY A 120 -4.20 -7.46 -3.36
N VAL A 121 -3.50 -8.35 -4.08
CA VAL A 121 -4.12 -9.31 -5.00
C VAL A 121 -4.59 -10.56 -4.26
N ILE A 122 -3.66 -11.31 -3.64
CA ILE A 122 -3.94 -12.68 -3.18
C ILE A 122 -4.98 -12.78 -2.04
N ASN A 123 -5.26 -11.69 -1.34
CA ASN A 123 -6.24 -11.66 -0.26
C ASN A 123 -7.60 -11.08 -0.70
N ASN A 124 -7.72 -10.55 -1.91
CA ASN A 124 -8.90 -9.77 -2.33
C ASN A 124 -9.54 -10.24 -3.64
N THR A 125 -9.09 -11.37 -4.22
CA THR A 125 -9.72 -11.98 -5.39
C THR A 125 -9.52 -13.49 -5.39
N ASP A 126 -10.49 -14.20 -5.98
CA ASP A 126 -10.41 -15.63 -6.28
C ASP A 126 -10.07 -15.89 -7.77
N ASP A 127 -9.83 -14.83 -8.56
CA ASP A 127 -9.42 -14.96 -9.97
C ASP A 127 -8.04 -15.62 -10.07
N GLU A 128 -8.03 -16.86 -10.54
CA GLU A 128 -6.83 -17.68 -10.67
C GLU A 128 -5.77 -17.03 -11.59
N VAL A 129 -6.19 -16.31 -12.64
CA VAL A 129 -5.27 -15.64 -13.58
C VAL A 129 -4.59 -14.46 -12.89
N ALA A 130 -5.34 -13.64 -12.16
CA ALA A 130 -4.78 -12.54 -11.39
C ALA A 130 -3.80 -13.03 -10.32
N ILE A 131 -4.17 -14.08 -9.59
CA ILE A 131 -3.29 -14.70 -8.58
C ILE A 131 -2.03 -15.27 -9.23
N ALA A 132 -2.15 -15.96 -10.36
CA ALA A 132 -1.00 -16.51 -11.08
C ALA A 132 -0.04 -15.41 -11.54
N LEU A 133 -0.59 -14.31 -12.08
CA LEU A 133 0.20 -13.16 -12.50
C LEU A 133 0.90 -12.46 -11.33
N ALA A 134 0.22 -12.30 -10.19
CA ALA A 134 0.84 -11.75 -8.98
C ALA A 134 1.96 -12.64 -8.43
N LYS A 135 1.78 -13.98 -8.48
CA LYS A 135 2.84 -14.93 -8.11
C LYS A 135 4.01 -14.87 -9.08
N LEU A 136 3.77 -14.71 -10.38
CA LEU A 136 4.81 -14.54 -11.39
C LEU A 136 5.65 -13.30 -11.12
N PHE A 137 5.03 -12.13 -10.91
CA PHE A 137 5.77 -10.89 -10.64
C PHE A 137 6.49 -10.86 -9.29
N ARG A 138 6.09 -11.73 -8.34
CA ARG A 138 6.72 -11.82 -7.03
C ARG A 138 8.07 -12.55 -7.07
N VAL A 139 8.23 -13.53 -7.96
CA VAL A 139 9.43 -14.36 -8.10
C VAL A 139 10.50 -13.61 -8.87
#